data_AF-A0A412FXC5-F1
#
_entry.id   AF-A0A412FXC5-F1
#
_cell.length_a   1.000
_cell.length_b   1.000
_cell.length_c   1.000
_cell.angle_alpha   90.00
_cell.angle_beta   90.00
_cell.angle_gamma   90.00
#
_symmetry.space_group_name_H-M   'P 1'
#
loop_
_entity.id
_entity.type
_entity.pdbx_description
1 polymer ?
#
loop_
_entity_poly.entity_id
_entity_poly.type
_entity_poly.pdbx_seq_one_letter_code
_entity_poly.pdbx_strand_id
1 'polypeptide(L)'
;MMETTDYCFSFFRKPIQNIKPIRAVGIVDVYRYIIGHYAQPQTENLRLMQSSPEAKRYKATHFDYCTFSGLFRKRNEKELIMHSGLMCLDFDHVENIGELKQQLLNHEYFDTELLFVSPSGNGLKWIIPVDLKGWEHSRYFKAVANCIKATGLPLVDMSGSDVARSCFLSYDPQAFINHKYKDDVEENIFRPRLGECPF
;
A
#
# COMPACT_ATOMS: atom_id res chain seq x y z
N MET A 1 -3.52 -21.64 17.25
CA MET A 1 -2.63 -20.81 16.41
C MET A 1 -3.38 -20.56 15.12
N MET A 2 -3.89 -19.35 14.90
CA MET A 2 -4.36 -18.96 13.56
C MET A 2 -3.12 -18.89 12.69
N GLU A 3 -3.08 -19.62 11.58
CA GLU A 3 -2.05 -19.44 10.57
C GLU A 3 -2.13 -18.00 10.07
N THR A 4 -1.12 -17.19 10.39
CA THR A 4 -0.99 -15.85 9.83
C THR A 4 -0.75 -16.00 8.33
N THR A 5 -1.71 -15.57 7.51
CA THR A 5 -1.54 -15.53 6.05
C THR A 5 -0.30 -14.69 5.72
N ASP A 6 0.73 -15.32 5.19
CA ASP A 6 1.98 -14.65 4.84
C ASP A 6 1.86 -13.97 3.47
N TYR A 7 1.30 -12.75 3.46
CA TYR A 7 1.27 -11.93 2.25
C TYR A 7 2.67 -11.52 1.83
N CYS A 8 2.96 -11.68 0.54
CA CYS A 8 4.27 -11.36 -0.02
C CYS A 8 4.14 -10.54 -1.30
N PHE A 9 4.86 -9.42 -1.36
CA PHE A 9 4.83 -8.50 -2.50
C PHE A 9 6.14 -7.75 -2.68
N SER A 10 6.32 -7.16 -3.86
CA SER A 10 7.60 -6.56 -4.26
C SER A 10 7.80 -5.15 -3.67
N PHE A 11 8.97 -4.92 -3.09
CA PHE A 11 9.44 -3.61 -2.63
C PHE A 11 10.52 -3.05 -3.56
N PHE A 12 10.45 -1.74 -3.82
CA PHE A 12 11.33 -1.03 -4.74
C PHE A 12 11.93 0.20 -4.05
N ARG A 13 13.24 0.35 -4.16
CA ARG A 13 13.93 1.56 -3.72
C ARG A 13 13.71 2.67 -4.75
N LYS A 14 13.38 3.87 -4.27
CA LYS A 14 13.34 5.11 -5.07
C LYS A 14 14.58 5.26 -5.98
N PRO A 15 14.44 5.92 -7.14
CA PRO A 15 13.22 6.59 -7.64
C PRO A 15 12.25 5.62 -8.35
N ILE A 16 11.08 6.09 -8.78
CA ILE A 16 10.02 5.28 -9.43
C ILE A 16 10.45 4.60 -10.74
N GLN A 17 11.53 5.08 -11.35
CA GLN A 17 12.18 4.49 -12.52
C GLN A 17 12.92 3.19 -12.19
N ASN A 18 13.25 2.94 -10.93
CA ASN A 18 13.78 1.66 -10.47
C ASN A 18 12.68 0.61 -10.49
N ILE A 19 12.58 -0.09 -11.59
CA ILE A 19 11.53 -1.09 -11.86
C ILE A 19 11.95 -2.52 -11.54
N LYS A 20 13.13 -2.75 -10.96
CA LYS A 20 13.51 -4.06 -10.41
C LYS A 20 13.33 -4.01 -8.89
N PRO A 21 12.58 -4.95 -8.29
CA PRO A 21 12.42 -4.95 -6.84
C PRO A 21 13.73 -5.33 -6.18
N ILE A 22 13.98 -4.76 -5.00
CA ILE A 22 15.18 -5.08 -4.23
C ILE A 22 14.93 -6.25 -3.27
N ARG A 23 13.67 -6.49 -2.89
CA ARG A 23 13.27 -7.61 -2.04
C ARG A 23 11.77 -7.88 -2.10
N ALA A 24 11.40 -9.04 -1.57
CA ALA A 24 10.05 -9.35 -1.14
C ALA A 24 9.82 -8.84 0.30
N VAL A 25 8.62 -8.36 0.59
CA VAL A 25 8.18 -7.90 1.91
C VAL A 25 6.73 -8.30 2.16
N GLY A 26 6.31 -8.30 3.43
CA GLY A 26 4.92 -8.46 3.84
C GLY A 26 4.30 -7.21 4.46
N ILE A 27 3.05 -7.34 4.93
CA ILE A 27 2.28 -6.25 5.56
C ILE A 27 3.02 -5.69 6.79
N VAL A 28 3.56 -6.55 7.64
CA VAL A 28 4.28 -6.15 8.87
C VAL A 28 5.53 -5.33 8.56
N ASP A 29 6.31 -5.74 7.55
CA ASP A 29 7.52 -5.01 7.12
C ASP A 29 7.17 -3.59 6.64
N VAL A 30 6.12 -3.47 5.82
CA VAL A 30 5.68 -2.17 5.30
C VAL A 30 5.03 -1.32 6.38
N TYR A 31 4.27 -1.91 7.29
CA TYR A 31 3.74 -1.19 8.44
C TYR A 31 4.86 -0.56 9.27
N ARG A 32 5.89 -1.33 9.63
CA ARG A 32 7.09 -0.84 10.33
C ARG A 32 7.81 0.25 9.55
N TYR A 33 7.87 0.13 8.22
CA TYR A 33 8.41 1.19 7.37
C TYR A 33 7.61 2.49 7.50
N ILE A 34 6.28 2.39 7.44
CA ILE A 34 5.35 3.53 7.42
C ILE A 34 5.30 4.25 8.77
N ILE A 35 5.24 3.52 9.89
CA ILE A 35 5.24 4.14 11.23
C ILE A 35 6.65 4.56 11.68
N GLY A 36 7.69 4.04 11.03
CA GLY A 36 9.09 4.34 11.31
C GLY A 36 9.57 5.60 10.59
N HIS A 37 10.77 6.05 10.93
CA HIS A 37 11.34 7.31 10.44
C HIS A 37 11.85 7.27 8.98
N TYR A 38 11.79 6.12 8.30
CA TYR A 38 12.36 5.91 6.96
C TYR A 38 11.83 6.87 5.90
N ALA A 39 10.54 7.22 6.01
CA ALA A 39 9.90 8.15 5.10
C ALA A 39 9.61 9.54 5.67
N GLN A 40 10.02 9.79 6.91
CA GLN A 40 9.66 11.02 7.61
C GLN A 40 10.21 12.27 6.90
N PRO A 41 11.52 12.39 6.59
CA PRO A 41 12.06 13.61 5.99
C PRO A 41 11.42 13.94 4.62
N GLN A 42 11.27 12.94 3.74
CA GLN A 42 10.64 13.17 2.44
C GLN A 42 9.12 13.44 2.55
N THR A 43 8.43 12.86 3.53
CA THR A 43 7.00 13.11 3.75
C THR A 43 6.77 14.53 4.23
N GLU A 44 7.54 14.98 5.22
CA GLU A 44 7.47 16.35 5.74
C GLU A 44 7.82 17.37 4.65
N ASN A 45 8.93 17.15 3.92
CA ASN A 45 9.32 18.03 2.82
C ASN A 45 8.27 18.12 1.71
N LEU A 46 7.68 16.99 1.32
CA LEU A 46 6.63 16.96 0.29
C LEU A 46 5.40 17.76 0.71
N ARG A 47 4.98 17.67 1.98
CA ARG A 47 3.79 18.34 2.50
C ARG A 47 3.95 19.86 2.60
N LEU A 48 5.19 20.36 2.59
CA LEU A 48 5.49 21.79 2.51
C LEU A 48 5.42 22.36 1.08
N MET A 49 5.36 21.51 0.05
CA MET A 49 5.34 21.93 -1.34
C MET A 49 3.95 22.44 -1.76
N GLN A 50 3.89 23.66 -2.29
CA GLN A 50 2.64 24.27 -2.77
C GLN A 50 2.31 23.93 -4.23
N SER A 51 3.32 23.63 -5.04
CA SER A 51 3.19 23.38 -6.48
C SER A 51 2.94 21.90 -6.78
N SER A 52 1.81 21.60 -7.43
CA SER A 52 1.45 20.22 -7.82
C SER A 52 2.49 19.54 -8.75
N PRO A 53 3.02 20.20 -9.80
CA PRO A 53 4.08 19.62 -10.63
C PRO A 53 5.36 19.27 -9.87
N GLU A 54 5.80 20.14 -8.97
CA GLU A 54 7.00 19.91 -8.15
C GLU A 54 6.77 18.77 -7.17
N ALA A 55 5.64 18.79 -6.45
CA ALA A 55 5.26 17.71 -5.53
C ALA A 55 5.17 16.35 -6.23
N LYS A 56 4.64 16.31 -7.46
CA LYS A 56 4.60 15.08 -8.27
C LYS A 56 5.99 14.58 -8.64
N ARG A 57 6.90 15.47 -9.07
CA ARG A 57 8.29 15.12 -9.37
C ARG A 57 9.02 14.65 -8.12
N TYR A 58 8.83 15.33 -6.99
CA TYR A 58 9.45 14.97 -5.71
C TYR A 58 9.00 13.59 -5.24
N LYS A 59 7.70 13.29 -5.27
CA LYS A 59 7.15 11.95 -5.01
C LYS A 59 7.86 10.88 -5.83
N ALA A 60 7.94 11.10 -7.15
CA ALA A 60 8.52 10.16 -8.08
C ALA A 60 10.01 9.87 -7.82
N THR A 61 10.75 10.81 -7.21
CA THR A 61 12.20 10.66 -6.99
C THR A 61 12.59 10.33 -5.56
N HIS A 62 11.76 10.63 -4.55
CA HIS A 62 12.15 10.56 -3.13
C HIS A 62 11.43 9.48 -2.31
N PHE A 63 10.41 8.81 -2.86
CA PHE A 63 9.63 7.82 -2.14
C PHE A 63 9.91 6.41 -2.66
N ASP A 64 10.19 5.51 -1.72
CA ASP A 64 10.15 4.08 -1.97
C ASP A 64 8.69 3.67 -2.20
N TYR A 65 8.51 2.51 -2.82
CA TYR A 65 7.18 2.04 -3.17
C TYR A 65 7.12 0.52 -3.21
N CYS A 66 5.92 0.00 -3.16
CA CYS A 66 5.65 -1.42 -3.34
C CYS A 66 4.58 -1.66 -4.40
N THR A 67 4.42 -2.91 -4.81
CA THR A 67 3.29 -3.38 -5.63
C THR A 67 2.46 -4.34 -4.77
N PHE A 68 1.61 -3.81 -3.91
CA PHE A 68 0.87 -4.62 -2.92
C PHE A 68 0.18 -5.84 -3.51
N SER A 69 -0.29 -5.77 -4.76
CA SER A 69 -1.01 -6.85 -5.44
C SER A 69 -0.14 -8.05 -5.86
N GLY A 70 1.19 -7.98 -5.77
CA GLY A 70 2.01 -9.14 -6.15
C GLY A 70 3.52 -9.00 -6.08
N LEU A 71 4.16 -10.14 -6.34
CA LEU A 71 5.59 -10.27 -6.57
C LEU A 71 5.89 -10.25 -8.06
N PHE A 72 6.97 -9.56 -8.43
CA PHE A 72 7.35 -9.34 -9.81
C PHE A 72 8.85 -9.59 -10.02
N ARG A 73 9.24 -10.04 -11.22
CA ARG A 73 10.65 -9.97 -11.64
C ARG A 73 11.08 -8.53 -11.93
N LYS A 74 10.15 -7.78 -12.50
CA LYS A 74 10.26 -6.36 -12.86
C LYS A 74 8.86 -5.76 -12.81
N ARG A 75 8.71 -4.49 -12.45
CA ARG A 75 7.40 -3.80 -12.41
C ARG A 75 6.76 -3.73 -13.80
N ASN A 76 5.99 -4.76 -14.13
CA ASN A 76 5.23 -4.94 -15.36
C ASN A 76 4.23 -6.08 -15.13
N GLU A 77 2.98 -5.94 -15.57
CA GLU A 77 1.94 -6.98 -15.43
C GLU A 77 2.37 -8.34 -16.00
N LYS A 78 3.15 -8.35 -17.08
CA LYS A 78 3.63 -9.57 -17.76
C LYS A 78 4.77 -10.28 -17.01
N GLU A 79 5.36 -9.62 -16.03
CA GLU A 79 6.46 -10.10 -15.21
C GLU A 79 5.99 -10.48 -13.79
N LEU A 80 4.68 -10.65 -13.61
CA LEU A 80 4.07 -11.15 -12.38
C LEU A 80 4.55 -12.58 -12.09
N ILE A 81 5.09 -12.79 -10.90
CA ILE A 81 5.50 -14.10 -10.39
C ILE A 81 4.32 -14.73 -9.64
N MET A 82 3.73 -13.98 -8.71
CA MET A 82 2.51 -14.40 -8.01
C MET A 82 1.71 -13.18 -7.57
N HIS A 83 0.38 -13.32 -7.57
CA HIS A 83 -0.51 -12.37 -6.91
C HIS A 83 -0.38 -12.55 -5.38
N SER A 84 -0.33 -11.46 -4.63
CA SER A 84 -0.13 -11.51 -3.18
C SER A 84 -1.37 -11.97 -2.41
N GLY A 85 -2.56 -11.82 -3.01
CA GLY A 85 -3.84 -11.95 -2.30
C GLY A 85 -4.28 -10.63 -1.64
N LEU A 86 -3.64 -9.51 -1.99
CA LEU A 86 -3.98 -8.17 -1.54
C LEU A 86 -4.39 -7.28 -2.70
N MET A 87 -5.10 -6.21 -2.39
CA MET A 87 -5.43 -5.13 -3.32
C MET A 87 -5.25 -3.79 -2.61
N CYS A 88 -4.58 -2.84 -3.29
CA CYS A 88 -4.42 -1.48 -2.80
C CYS A 88 -5.44 -0.56 -3.48
N LEU A 89 -6.28 0.07 -2.68
CA LEU A 89 -7.28 1.04 -3.10
C LEU A 89 -6.77 2.42 -2.68
N ASP A 90 -6.60 3.32 -3.66
CA ASP A 90 -6.09 4.66 -3.44
C ASP A 90 -7.26 5.66 -3.50
N PHE A 91 -7.40 6.46 -2.45
CA PHE A 91 -8.37 7.54 -2.35
C PHE A 91 -7.62 8.86 -2.34
N ASP A 92 -7.70 9.60 -3.45
CA ASP A 92 -7.11 10.92 -3.58
C ASP A 92 -8.13 12.02 -3.25
N HIS A 93 -7.63 13.18 -2.80
CA HIS A 93 -8.44 14.38 -2.55
C HIS A 93 -9.58 14.17 -1.54
N VAL A 94 -9.30 13.44 -0.46
CA VAL A 94 -10.24 13.15 0.61
C VAL A 94 -10.51 14.42 1.44
N GLU A 95 -11.77 14.82 1.55
CA GLU A 95 -12.19 16.01 2.30
C GLU A 95 -11.96 15.85 3.81
N ASN A 96 -12.38 14.70 4.35
CA ASN A 96 -12.24 14.36 5.77
C ASN A 96 -11.55 13.00 5.94
N ILE A 97 -10.23 13.03 6.12
CA ILE A 97 -9.40 11.83 6.27
C ILE A 97 -9.82 11.02 7.50
N GLY A 98 -10.14 11.68 8.61
CA GLY A 98 -10.51 10.99 9.85
C GLY A 98 -11.79 10.20 9.71
N GLU A 99 -12.82 10.81 9.10
CA GLU A 99 -14.10 10.17 8.84
C GLU A 99 -13.99 9.02 7.84
N LEU A 100 -13.35 9.25 6.69
CA LEU A 100 -13.16 8.18 5.70
C LEU A 100 -12.36 7.01 6.30
N LYS A 101 -11.32 7.30 7.09
CA LYS A 101 -10.56 6.25 7.79
C LYS A 101 -11.47 5.39 8.66
N GLN A 102 -12.36 5.99 9.45
CA GLN A 102 -13.31 5.23 10.28
C GLN A 102 -14.31 4.42 9.44
N GLN A 103 -14.81 4.98 8.33
CA GLN A 103 -15.70 4.27 7.42
C GLN A 103 -15.03 3.05 6.77
N LEU A 104 -13.76 3.18 6.35
CA LEU A 104 -12.99 2.08 5.76
C LEU A 104 -12.66 0.98 6.79
N LEU A 105 -12.32 1.36 8.02
CA LEU A 105 -12.02 0.40 9.09
C LEU A 105 -13.25 -0.40 9.55
N ASN A 106 -14.45 0.18 9.41
CA ASN A 106 -15.72 -0.47 9.75
C ASN A 106 -16.49 -0.93 8.50
N HIS A 107 -15.82 -1.10 7.36
CA HIS A 107 -16.48 -1.42 6.11
C HIS A 107 -17.09 -2.83 6.16
N GLU A 108 -18.37 -2.95 5.78
CA GLU A 108 -19.14 -4.19 5.91
C GLU A 108 -18.56 -5.36 5.10
N TYR A 109 -18.04 -5.09 3.90
CA TYR A 109 -17.65 -6.14 2.95
C TYR A 109 -16.17 -6.50 2.95
N PHE A 110 -15.30 -5.64 3.50
CA PHE A 110 -13.86 -5.77 3.33
C PHE A 110 -13.13 -5.50 4.64
N ASP A 111 -12.35 -6.49 5.08
CA ASP A 111 -11.41 -6.31 6.17
C ASP A 111 -10.24 -5.41 5.74
N THR A 112 -9.72 -4.64 6.69
CA THR A 112 -8.50 -3.84 6.48
C THR A 112 -7.28 -4.64 6.91
N GLU A 113 -6.30 -4.82 6.01
CA GLU A 113 -4.97 -5.35 6.34
C GLU A 113 -4.03 -4.23 6.82
N LEU A 114 -4.04 -3.12 6.08
CA LEU A 114 -3.21 -1.94 6.32
C LEU A 114 -3.93 -0.71 5.77
N LEU A 115 -3.91 0.39 6.52
CA LEU A 115 -4.50 1.67 6.10
C LEU A 115 -3.63 2.84 6.58
N PHE A 116 -3.21 3.70 5.66
CA PHE A 116 -2.33 4.82 5.98
C PHE A 116 -2.58 6.04 5.10
N VAL A 117 -2.17 7.21 5.59
CA VAL A 117 -2.28 8.49 4.90
C VAL A 117 -1.24 8.57 3.78
N SER A 118 -1.68 8.96 2.59
CA SER A 118 -0.85 9.06 1.39
C SER A 118 0.28 10.11 1.55
N PRO A 119 1.34 10.07 0.71
CA PRO A 119 2.46 11.00 0.83
C PRO A 119 2.09 12.48 0.88
N SER A 120 1.12 12.89 0.06
CA SER A 120 0.66 14.28 -0.02
C SER A 120 -0.19 14.70 1.18
N GLY A 121 -0.60 13.79 2.05
CA GLY A 121 -1.34 14.10 3.27
C GLY A 121 -2.84 14.35 3.07
N ASN A 122 -3.35 14.21 1.85
CA ASN A 122 -4.75 14.50 1.47
C ASN A 122 -5.49 13.29 0.88
N GLY A 123 -5.01 12.08 1.18
CA GLY A 123 -5.57 10.85 0.67
C GLY A 123 -5.28 9.66 1.57
N LEU A 124 -5.93 8.54 1.31
CA LEU A 124 -5.78 7.28 2.06
C LEU A 124 -5.41 6.14 1.12
N LYS A 125 -4.54 5.27 1.60
CA LYS A 125 -4.17 4.02 0.94
C LYS A 125 -4.70 2.86 1.76
N TRP A 126 -5.67 2.14 1.19
CA TRP A 126 -6.38 1.07 1.87
C TRP A 126 -6.03 -0.28 1.24
N ILE A 127 -5.42 -1.16 2.03
CA ILE A 127 -5.02 -2.49 1.58
C ILE A 127 -6.00 -3.49 2.18
N ILE A 128 -6.67 -4.22 1.29
CA ILE A 128 -7.67 -5.23 1.62
C ILE A 128 -7.21 -6.62 1.16
N PRO A 129 -7.66 -7.71 1.81
CA PRO A 129 -7.44 -9.05 1.29
C PRO A 129 -8.41 -9.33 0.13
N VAL A 130 -7.98 -10.08 -0.87
CA VAL A 130 -8.81 -10.51 -2.00
C VAL A 130 -8.57 -11.97 -2.34
N ASP A 131 -9.66 -12.67 -2.64
CA ASP A 131 -9.63 -13.98 -3.27
C ASP A 131 -10.18 -13.84 -4.68
N LEU A 132 -9.27 -13.86 -5.67
CA LEU A 132 -9.63 -13.61 -7.06
C LEU A 132 -10.56 -14.67 -7.65
N LYS A 133 -10.66 -15.88 -7.05
CA LYS A 133 -11.51 -16.99 -7.57
C LYS A 133 -11.35 -17.23 -9.08
N GLY A 134 -10.13 -17.08 -9.61
CA GLY A 134 -9.81 -17.25 -11.03
C GLY A 134 -10.13 -16.05 -11.93
N TRP A 135 -10.56 -14.92 -11.38
CA TRP A 135 -10.77 -13.69 -12.14
C TRP A 135 -9.45 -12.91 -12.31
N GLU A 136 -9.33 -12.21 -13.43
CA GLU A 136 -8.26 -11.24 -13.67
C GLU A 136 -8.29 -10.13 -12.62
N HIS A 137 -7.11 -9.72 -12.12
CA HIS A 137 -6.96 -8.65 -11.14
C HIS A 137 -7.71 -7.38 -11.54
N SER A 138 -7.55 -6.95 -12.80
CA SER A 138 -8.17 -5.73 -13.33
C SER A 138 -9.70 -5.79 -13.32
N ARG A 139 -10.28 -6.97 -13.57
CA ARG A 139 -11.73 -7.20 -13.54
C ARG A 139 -12.24 -7.23 -12.10
N TYR A 140 -11.52 -7.91 -11.20
CA TYR A 140 -11.87 -7.96 -9.79
C TYR A 140 -11.78 -6.58 -9.14
N PHE A 141 -10.73 -5.82 -9.45
CA PHE A 141 -10.55 -4.43 -8.98
C PHE A 141 -11.73 -3.56 -9.35
N LYS A 142 -12.21 -3.63 -10.61
CA LYS A 142 -13.39 -2.89 -11.06
C LYS A 142 -14.65 -3.27 -10.28
N ALA A 143 -14.83 -4.55 -9.96
CA ALA A 143 -15.96 -5.00 -9.16
C ALA A 143 -15.89 -4.47 -7.72
N VAL A 144 -14.70 -4.52 -7.10
CA VAL A 144 -14.44 -3.94 -5.76
C VAL A 144 -14.69 -2.44 -5.76
N ALA A 145 -14.14 -1.69 -6.71
CA ALA A 145 -14.34 -0.24 -6.82
C ALA A 145 -15.81 0.13 -7.00
N ASN A 146 -16.56 -0.64 -7.79
CA ASN A 146 -18.01 -0.44 -7.95
C ASN A 146 -18.78 -0.76 -6.66
N CYS A 147 -18.39 -1.80 -5.93
CA CYS A 147 -18.97 -2.14 -4.63
C CYS A 147 -18.76 -1.00 -3.61
N ILE A 148 -17.54 -0.49 -3.49
CA ILE A 148 -17.21 0.65 -2.62
C ILE A 148 -17.99 1.90 -3.02
N LYS A 149 -18.09 2.19 -4.32
CA LYS A 149 -18.90 3.32 -4.79
C LYS A 149 -20.38 3.17 -4.40
N ALA A 150 -20.91 1.94 -4.42
CA ALA A 150 -22.31 1.67 -4.08
C ALA A 150 -22.61 1.86 -2.58
N THR A 151 -21.60 1.86 -1.70
CA THR A 151 -21.76 2.16 -0.27
C THR A 151 -21.75 3.66 0.03
N GLY A 152 -21.61 4.51 -0.99
CA GLY A 152 -21.58 5.97 -0.84
C GLY A 152 -20.19 6.54 -0.52
N LEU A 153 -19.15 5.70 -0.51
CA LEU A 153 -17.78 6.14 -0.30
C LEU A 153 -17.20 6.86 -1.54
N PRO A 154 -16.14 7.67 -1.37
CA PRO A 154 -15.47 8.34 -2.47
C PRO A 154 -14.96 7.37 -3.55
N LEU A 155 -14.74 7.90 -4.75
CA LEU A 155 -14.23 7.11 -5.87
C LEU A 155 -12.79 6.64 -5.60
N VAL A 156 -12.55 5.36 -5.87
CA VAL A 156 -11.21 4.76 -5.87
C VAL A 156 -10.48 5.15 -7.16
N ASP A 157 -9.18 5.44 -7.10
CA ASP A 157 -8.34 5.59 -8.30
C ASP A 157 -8.28 4.27 -9.08
N MET A 158 -8.83 4.31 -10.30
CA MET A 158 -8.89 3.16 -11.21
C MET A 158 -7.52 2.69 -11.71
N SER A 159 -6.45 3.47 -11.51
CA SER A 159 -5.09 3.06 -11.84
C SER A 159 -4.63 1.83 -11.04
N GLY A 160 -5.27 1.55 -9.90
CA GLY A 160 -5.07 0.31 -9.13
C GLY A 160 -5.51 -0.97 -9.84
N SER A 161 -6.22 -0.88 -10.98
CA SER A 161 -6.57 -2.05 -11.80
C SER A 161 -5.38 -2.67 -12.55
N ASP A 162 -4.25 -1.95 -12.64
CA ASP A 162 -2.96 -2.52 -13.04
C ASP A 162 -2.37 -3.31 -11.86
N VAL A 163 -2.19 -4.62 -12.01
CA VAL A 163 -1.65 -5.49 -10.94
C VAL A 163 -0.22 -5.06 -10.53
N ALA A 164 0.53 -4.43 -11.43
CA ALA A 164 1.87 -3.90 -11.17
C ALA A 164 1.85 -2.44 -10.66
N ARG A 165 0.69 -1.94 -10.22
CA ARG A 165 0.54 -0.56 -9.78
C ARG A 165 1.45 -0.26 -8.58
N SER A 166 2.27 0.76 -8.75
CA SER A 166 3.15 1.26 -7.69
C SER A 166 2.37 2.04 -6.65
N CYS A 167 2.64 1.74 -5.38
CA CYS A 167 2.13 2.48 -4.23
C CYS A 167 3.29 3.07 -3.42
N PHE A 168 3.44 4.39 -3.45
CA PHE A 168 4.43 5.10 -2.64
C PHE A 168 4.16 4.94 -1.14
N LEU A 169 5.22 4.75 -0.36
CA LEU A 169 5.18 4.55 1.09
C LEU A 169 5.58 5.83 1.83
N SER A 170 4.64 6.40 2.56
CA SER A 170 4.79 7.62 3.35
C SER A 170 5.06 7.33 4.83
N TYR A 171 5.50 8.36 5.54
CA TYR A 171 5.49 8.35 7.00
C TYR A 171 4.08 8.66 7.52
N ASP A 172 3.53 7.73 8.29
CA ASP A 172 2.27 7.88 8.99
C ASP A 172 2.34 7.14 10.34
N PRO A 173 2.66 7.83 11.44
CA PRO A 173 2.74 7.21 12.76
C PRO A 173 1.36 6.74 13.27
N GLN A 174 0.26 7.13 12.62
CA GLN A 174 -1.09 6.71 12.94
C GLN A 174 -1.62 5.63 11.97
N ALA A 175 -0.78 5.04 11.13
CA ALA A 175 -1.18 3.96 10.25
C ALA A 175 -1.86 2.83 11.05
N PHE A 176 -2.93 2.27 10.49
CA PHE A 176 -3.61 1.11 11.05
C PHE A 176 -3.06 -0.17 10.42
N ILE A 177 -2.87 -1.20 11.25
CA ILE A 177 -2.59 -2.57 10.82
C ILE A 177 -3.62 -3.50 11.49
N ASN A 178 -4.04 -4.54 10.77
CA ASN A 178 -4.97 -5.51 11.32
C ASN A 178 -4.44 -6.13 12.63
N HIS A 179 -5.33 -6.29 13.61
CA HIS A 179 -4.97 -6.82 14.94
C HIS A 179 -4.38 -8.24 14.90
N LYS A 180 -4.63 -9.00 13.83
CA LYS A 180 -4.02 -10.33 13.65
C LYS A 180 -2.49 -10.31 13.58
N TYR A 181 -1.88 -9.15 13.32
CA TYR A 181 -0.43 -8.97 13.27
C TYR A 181 0.15 -8.42 14.58
N LYS A 182 -0.64 -8.29 15.65
CA LYS A 182 -0.22 -7.62 16.89
C LYS A 182 1.09 -8.20 17.46
N ASP A 183 1.21 -9.51 17.52
CA ASP A 183 2.41 -10.16 18.05
C ASP A 183 3.59 -9.98 17.09
N ASP A 184 3.35 -10.09 15.78
CA ASP A 184 4.37 -9.91 14.75
C ASP A 184 4.93 -8.48 14.73
N VAL A 185 4.14 -7.43 15.04
CA VAL A 185 4.67 -6.05 15.05
C VAL A 185 5.56 -5.76 16.26
N GLU A 186 5.32 -6.42 17.39
CA GLU A 186 6.11 -6.28 18.62
C GLU A 186 7.43 -7.05 18.58
N GLU A 187 7.51 -8.12 17.78
CA GLU A 187 8.74 -8.90 17.61
C GLU A 187 9.87 -8.05 16.97
N ASN A 188 10.90 -7.68 17.74
CA ASN A 188 12.12 -7.01 17.23
C ASN A 188 12.96 -7.86 16.26
N ILE A 189 12.44 -9.01 15.81
CA ILE A 189 13.10 -9.88 14.85
C ILE A 189 12.73 -9.35 13.46
N PHE A 190 13.70 -8.75 12.78
CA PHE A 190 13.66 -8.69 11.33
C PHE A 190 13.63 -10.15 10.84
N ARG A 191 12.43 -10.70 10.59
CA ARG A 191 12.34 -12.03 9.99
C ARG A 191 13.05 -11.92 8.64
N PRO A 192 14.08 -12.73 8.37
CA PRO A 192 14.81 -12.66 7.11
C PRO A 192 13.93 -13.26 6.01
N ARG A 193 12.89 -12.55 5.57
CA ARG A 193 12.05 -12.93 4.43
C ARG A 193 12.75 -12.62 3.09
N LEU A 194 14.04 -12.98 2.99
CA LEU A 194 15.06 -12.65 1.98
C LEU A 194 15.81 -11.34 2.21
N GLY A 195 17.06 -11.48 2.65
CA GLY A 195 18.07 -10.41 2.66
C GLY A 195 18.04 -9.53 3.91
N GLU A 196 19.23 -9.18 4.39
CA GLU A 196 19.42 -8.13 5.39
C GLU A 196 18.65 -6.87 4.97
N CYS A 197 18.00 -6.22 5.92
CA CYS A 197 17.35 -4.96 5.66
C CYS A 197 18.39 -3.86 5.79
N PRO A 198 18.79 -3.16 4.71
CA PRO A 198 19.69 -2.03 4.79
C PRO A 198 18.86 -0.80 5.19
N PHE A 199 18.23 -0.90 6.34
CA PHE A 199 17.61 0.23 7.00
C PHE A 199 18.70 1.08 7.63
#